data_AF-A0A1D8D506-F1
#
_entry.id   AF-A0A1D8D506-F1
#
_cell.length_a   1.000
_cell.length_b   1.000
_cell.length_c   1.000
_cell.angle_alpha   90.00
_cell.angle_beta   90.00
_cell.angle_gamma   90.00
#
_symmetry.space_group_name_H-M   'P 1'
#
loop_
_entity.id
_entity.type
_entity.pdbx_description
1 polymer ?
#
loop_
_entity_poly.entity_id
_entity_poly.type
_entity_poly.pdbx_seq_one_letter_code
_entity_poly.pdbx_strand_id
1 'polypeptide(L)'
;MLDQSIRKLGRSLDEALKRAGQLLSHAEELEIERAIRTLQLIKGKTYAKALLKENGKIINEVAFDIGISLMLRKGRITQAELELWFDEAEKKKFEGHIFQPLPDKADAWALFQSIRQKLSPLSFAAQELIEIQQKKMLPSASSKITRNAAKTALELGMWNLLNREQRQEVIFALDWNEIPRPQRLEFFFWLPESTKAEILALIGNTARENATCAEHERLKSARQQKEAGTPIEPQIHHPAKSP
;
A
#
# COMPACT_ATOMS: atom_id res chain seq x y z
N MET A 1 16.86 8.77 1.83
CA MET A 1 15.88 8.06 2.69
C MET A 1 15.94 6.55 2.49
N LEU A 2 15.74 6.01 1.26
CA LEU A 2 15.87 4.56 1.00
C LEU A 2 17.19 3.95 1.51
N ASP A 3 18.33 4.57 1.21
CA ASP A 3 19.66 4.06 1.64
C ASP A 3 19.83 4.04 3.16
N GLN A 4 19.11 4.90 3.88
CA GLN A 4 19.14 4.96 5.34
C GLN A 4 18.31 3.81 5.94
N SER A 5 17.14 3.51 5.36
CA SER A 5 16.30 2.38 5.78
C SER A 5 16.96 1.04 5.44
N ILE A 6 17.61 0.93 4.27
CA ILE A 6 18.42 -0.25 3.92
C ILE A 6 19.53 -0.45 4.95
N ARG A 7 20.35 0.57 5.23
CA ARG A 7 21.45 0.47 6.21
C ARG A 7 20.99 0.13 7.64
N LYS A 8 19.78 0.52 8.02
CA LYS A 8 19.20 0.18 9.34
C LYS A 8 18.75 -1.28 9.42
N LEU A 9 18.34 -1.88 8.30
CA LEU A 9 17.74 -3.22 8.26
C LEU A 9 18.69 -4.31 7.76
N GLY A 10 19.71 -3.96 6.97
CA GLY A 10 20.66 -4.89 6.38
C GLY A 10 21.83 -4.21 5.66
N ARG A 11 22.72 -5.01 5.07
CA ARG A 11 23.84 -4.51 4.28
C ARG A 11 23.51 -4.41 2.79
N SER A 12 22.46 -5.11 2.36
CA SER A 12 21.94 -5.11 0.99
C SER A 12 20.43 -4.88 0.96
N LEU A 13 19.89 -4.55 -0.21
CA LEU A 13 18.45 -4.39 -0.42
C LEU A 13 17.70 -5.70 -0.15
N ASP A 14 18.22 -6.84 -0.61
CA ASP A 14 17.58 -8.15 -0.44
C ASP A 14 17.53 -8.56 1.05
N GLU A 15 18.62 -8.31 1.79
CA GLU A 15 18.63 -8.52 3.24
C GLU A 15 17.62 -7.62 3.95
N ALA A 16 17.58 -6.33 3.57
CA ALA A 16 16.66 -5.37 4.15
C ALA A 16 15.18 -5.73 3.88
N LEU A 17 14.87 -6.22 2.67
CA LEU A 17 13.52 -6.68 2.31
C LEU A 17 13.13 -7.96 3.05
N LYS A 18 14.05 -8.94 3.14
CA LYS A 18 13.82 -10.16 3.93
C LYS A 18 13.56 -9.83 5.40
N ARG A 19 14.36 -8.93 5.99
CA ARG A 19 14.20 -8.52 7.38
C ARG A 19 12.94 -7.68 7.59
N ALA A 20 12.58 -6.82 6.65
CA ALA A 20 11.33 -6.08 6.66
C ALA A 20 10.11 -7.02 6.64
N GLY A 21 10.15 -8.07 5.82
CA GLY A 21 9.13 -9.12 5.81
C GLY A 21 8.92 -9.73 7.20
N GLN A 22 10.00 -10.20 7.84
CA GLN A 22 9.92 -10.79 9.18
C GLN A 22 9.42 -9.83 10.28
N LEU A 23 9.74 -8.53 10.15
CA LEU A 23 9.31 -7.49 11.11
C LEU A 23 7.84 -7.12 10.98
N LEU A 24 7.24 -7.32 9.80
CA LEU A 24 5.88 -6.89 9.49
C LEU A 24 4.88 -8.05 9.34
N SER A 25 5.37 -9.25 9.04
CA SER A 25 4.55 -10.46 8.96
C SER A 25 4.23 -11.02 10.34
N HIS A 26 2.95 -11.28 10.58
CA HIS A 26 2.49 -11.99 11.77
C HIS A 26 3.01 -13.43 11.76
N ALA A 27 3.43 -13.92 12.93
CA ALA A 27 3.81 -15.31 13.09
C ALA A 27 2.59 -16.22 12.96
N GLU A 28 2.76 -17.36 12.29
CA GLU A 28 1.71 -18.35 12.14
C GLU A 28 1.45 -19.11 13.45
N GLU A 29 0.27 -19.68 13.60
CA GLU A 29 -0.10 -20.46 14.79
C GLU A 29 0.89 -21.60 15.05
N LEU A 30 1.27 -22.34 14.02
CA LEU A 30 2.23 -23.43 14.14
C LEU A 30 3.64 -22.95 14.55
N GLU A 31 4.05 -21.75 14.14
CA GLU A 31 5.33 -21.15 14.53
C GLU A 31 5.32 -20.80 16.02
N ILE A 32 4.24 -20.16 16.49
CA ILE A 32 4.03 -19.81 17.90
C ILE A 32 4.00 -21.07 18.77
N GLU A 33 3.23 -22.09 18.37
CA GLU A 33 3.16 -23.35 19.10
C GLU A 33 4.51 -24.06 19.16
N ARG A 34 5.26 -24.10 18.05
CA ARG A 34 6.59 -24.71 18.00
C ARG A 34 7.55 -23.99 18.93
N ALA A 35 7.56 -22.65 18.94
CA ALA A 35 8.42 -21.86 19.81
C ALA A 35 8.13 -22.16 21.29
N ILE A 36 6.85 -22.15 21.69
CA ILE A 36 6.43 -22.43 23.06
C ILE A 36 6.78 -23.87 23.47
N ARG A 37 6.47 -24.87 22.64
CA ARG A 37 6.82 -26.28 22.91
C ARG A 37 8.33 -26.47 23.06
N THR A 38 9.12 -25.81 22.21
CA THR A 38 10.58 -25.89 22.26
C THR A 38 11.11 -25.28 23.56
N LEU A 39 10.63 -24.09 23.92
CA LEU A 39 11.00 -23.41 25.16
C LEU A 39 10.64 -24.27 26.38
N GLN A 40 9.45 -24.86 26.35
CA GLN A 40 8.96 -25.76 27.38
C GLN A 40 9.82 -27.01 27.54
N LEU A 41 10.30 -27.59 26.44
CA LEU A 41 11.22 -28.74 26.48
C LEU A 41 12.60 -28.34 27.05
N ILE A 42 13.15 -27.19 26.64
CA ILE A 42 14.46 -26.72 27.11
C ILE A 42 14.42 -26.42 28.61
N LYS A 43 13.42 -25.65 29.05
CA LYS A 43 13.23 -25.30 30.46
C LYS A 43 12.75 -26.50 31.28
N GLY A 44 11.91 -27.36 30.71
CA GLY A 44 11.41 -28.60 31.32
C GLY A 44 12.52 -29.63 31.56
N LYS A 45 13.47 -29.80 30.64
CA LYS A 45 14.68 -30.64 30.86
C LYS A 45 15.58 -30.07 31.96
N THR A 46 15.74 -28.75 32.00
CA THR A 46 16.50 -28.06 33.06
C THR A 46 15.83 -28.28 34.42
N TYR A 47 14.50 -28.22 34.45
CA TYR A 47 13.67 -28.46 35.61
C TYR A 47 13.69 -29.92 36.09
N ALA A 48 13.50 -30.90 35.21
CA ALA A 48 13.54 -32.32 35.56
C ALA A 48 14.88 -32.72 36.20
N LYS A 49 16.00 -32.15 35.73
CA LYS A 49 17.32 -32.32 36.34
C LYS A 49 17.42 -31.70 37.74
N ALA A 50 16.85 -30.51 37.94
CA ALA A 50 16.83 -29.84 39.25
C ALA A 50 15.95 -30.59 40.26
N LEU A 51 14.76 -31.02 39.84
CA LEU A 51 13.83 -31.83 40.64
C LEU A 51 14.40 -33.20 41.03
N LEU A 52 15.07 -33.88 40.10
CA LEU A 52 15.72 -35.15 40.37
C LEU A 52 16.77 -34.98 41.48
N LYS A 53 17.51 -33.86 41.46
CA LYS A 53 18.54 -33.53 42.45
C LYS A 53 17.95 -33.20 43.83
N GLU A 54 16.79 -32.55 43.90
CA GLU A 54 16.16 -32.19 45.18
C GLU A 54 15.26 -33.28 45.77
N ASN A 55 14.45 -33.96 44.95
CA ASN A 55 13.33 -34.79 45.42
C ASN A 55 13.29 -36.21 44.83
N GLY A 56 14.26 -36.60 43.99
CA GLY A 56 14.32 -37.95 43.40
C GLY A 56 13.16 -38.32 42.46
N LYS A 57 12.29 -37.36 42.10
CA LYS A 57 11.12 -37.58 41.22
C LYS A 57 11.39 -37.10 39.79
N ILE A 58 10.94 -37.88 38.81
CA ILE A 58 10.96 -37.54 37.38
C ILE A 58 9.52 -37.22 36.96
N ILE A 59 9.29 -36.03 36.40
CA ILE A 59 8.03 -35.66 35.75
C ILE A 59 8.25 -35.76 34.24
N ASN A 60 7.56 -36.70 33.59
CA ASN A 60 7.76 -37.03 32.17
C ASN A 60 6.92 -36.18 31.21
N GLU A 61 5.88 -35.49 31.68
CA GLU A 61 4.96 -34.75 30.81
C GLU A 61 4.92 -33.27 31.18
N VAL A 62 5.35 -32.43 30.24
CA VAL A 62 5.20 -30.98 30.33
C VAL A 62 3.99 -30.60 29.49
N ALA A 63 2.86 -30.31 30.15
CA ALA A 63 1.60 -30.01 29.49
C ALA A 63 1.68 -28.69 28.70
N PHE A 64 1.35 -28.70 27.40
CA PHE A 64 1.43 -27.54 26.52
C PHE A 64 0.63 -26.33 27.05
N ASP A 65 1.27 -25.15 27.11
CA ASP A 65 0.61 -23.92 27.58
C ASP A 65 -0.15 -23.22 26.45
N ILE A 66 -1.44 -23.56 26.35
CA ILE A 66 -2.40 -22.96 25.41
C ILE A 66 -2.61 -21.46 25.70
N GLY A 67 -2.43 -21.03 26.95
CA GLY A 67 -2.69 -19.65 27.40
C GLY A 67 -1.70 -18.64 26.82
N ILE A 68 -0.42 -18.98 26.79
CA ILE A 68 0.63 -18.14 26.20
C ILE A 68 0.49 -18.10 24.68
N SER A 69 0.23 -19.24 24.03
CA SER A 69 0.02 -19.31 22.58
C SER A 69 -1.13 -18.41 22.13
N LEU A 70 -2.28 -18.52 22.80
CA LEU A 70 -3.44 -17.69 22.51
C LEU A 70 -3.16 -16.20 22.74
N MET A 71 -2.37 -15.88 23.77
CA MET A 71 -2.01 -14.50 24.12
C MET A 71 -1.13 -13.88 23.03
N LEU A 72 -0.06 -14.55 22.60
CA LEU A 72 0.86 -14.04 21.58
C LEU A 72 0.13 -13.88 20.23
N ARG A 73 -0.75 -14.83 19.89
CA ARG A 73 -1.60 -14.76 18.69
C ARG A 73 -2.56 -13.57 18.74
N LYS A 74 -3.28 -13.37 19.85
CA LYS A 74 -4.18 -12.22 20.03
C LYS A 74 -3.40 -10.89 20.00
N GLY A 75 -2.17 -10.88 20.49
CA GLY A 75 -1.25 -9.75 20.43
C GLY A 75 -0.70 -9.45 19.03
N ARG A 76 -0.99 -10.29 18.03
CA ARG A 76 -0.45 -10.22 16.66
C ARG A 76 1.06 -10.14 16.66
N ILE A 77 1.72 -11.06 17.38
CA ILE A 77 3.18 -11.14 17.40
C ILE A 77 3.72 -11.33 15.97
N THR A 78 4.75 -10.58 15.60
CA THR A 78 5.44 -10.75 14.30
C THR A 78 6.49 -11.84 14.37
N GLN A 79 6.97 -12.33 13.22
CA GLN A 79 8.00 -13.38 13.19
C GLN A 79 9.29 -12.94 13.90
N ALA A 80 9.73 -11.71 13.67
CA ALA A 80 10.91 -11.15 14.34
C ALA A 80 10.68 -10.95 15.86
N GLU A 81 9.47 -10.57 16.26
CA GLU A 81 9.11 -10.49 17.69
C GLU A 81 9.11 -11.88 18.34
N LEU A 82 8.60 -12.91 17.66
CA LEU A 82 8.55 -14.28 18.17
C LEU A 82 9.96 -14.88 18.33
N GLU A 83 10.84 -14.66 17.36
CA GLU A 83 12.25 -15.08 17.41
C GLU A 83 12.95 -14.47 18.63
N LEU A 84 12.85 -13.15 18.80
CA LEU A 84 13.47 -12.48 19.95
C LEU A 84 12.80 -12.85 21.29
N TRP A 85 11.48 -13.12 21.28
CA TRP A 85 10.74 -13.56 22.46
C TRP A 85 11.21 -14.92 22.94
N PHE A 86 11.42 -15.86 22.01
CA PHE A 86 11.98 -17.16 22.32
C PHE A 86 13.38 -17.04 22.94
N ASP A 87 14.27 -16.28 22.30
CA ASP A 87 15.66 -16.11 22.76
C ASP A 87 15.76 -15.45 24.14
N GLU A 88 14.95 -14.42 24.40
CA GLU A 88 14.94 -13.75 25.69
C GLU A 88 14.25 -14.60 26.77
N ALA A 89 13.18 -15.31 26.44
CA ALA A 89 12.50 -16.22 27.37
C ALA A 89 13.39 -17.41 27.76
N GLU A 90 14.22 -17.92 26.84
CA GLU A 90 15.19 -18.97 27.11
C GLU A 90 16.23 -18.52 28.16
N LYS A 91 16.70 -17.28 28.08
CA LYS A 91 17.74 -16.74 28.97
C LYS A 91 17.18 -16.23 30.29
N LYS A 92 15.96 -15.70 30.29
CA LYS A 92 15.35 -15.09 31.48
C LYS A 92 14.97 -16.15 32.52
N LYS A 93 15.26 -15.86 33.78
CA LYS A 93 14.70 -16.58 34.93
C LYS A 93 13.41 -15.87 35.31
N PHE A 94 12.29 -16.58 35.25
CA PHE A 94 11.00 -16.06 35.66
C PHE A 94 10.79 -16.30 37.15
N GLU A 95 10.19 -15.34 37.83
CA GLU A 95 9.91 -15.44 39.26
C GLU A 95 8.65 -16.29 39.43
N GLY A 96 8.86 -17.59 39.59
CA GLY A 96 7.84 -18.56 39.94
C GLY A 96 8.44 -19.60 40.87
N HIS A 97 7.60 -20.38 41.56
CA HIS A 97 8.08 -21.53 42.30
C HIS A 97 9.02 -22.37 41.41
N ILE A 98 10.04 -22.98 42.01
CA ILE A 98 10.96 -23.96 41.41
C ILE A 98 10.30 -25.00 40.48
N PHE A 99 8.97 -25.12 40.51
CA PHE A 99 8.11 -26.02 39.75
C PHE A 99 7.47 -25.45 38.46
N GLN A 100 7.78 -24.22 38.01
CA GLN A 100 7.24 -23.66 36.76
C GLN A 100 8.32 -23.45 35.67
N PRO A 101 8.33 -24.26 34.59
CA PRO A 101 9.33 -24.16 33.53
C PRO A 101 9.06 -23.05 32.51
N LEU A 102 7.84 -22.50 32.47
CA LEU A 102 7.45 -21.42 31.56
C LEU A 102 7.16 -20.14 32.35
N PRO A 103 7.30 -18.95 31.74
CA PRO A 103 6.75 -17.72 32.32
C PRO A 103 5.25 -17.90 32.57
N ASP A 104 4.74 -17.26 33.62
CA ASP A 104 3.30 -17.10 33.70
C ASP A 104 2.80 -16.19 32.55
N LYS A 105 1.48 -16.10 32.40
CA LYS A 105 0.89 -15.29 31.32
C LYS A 105 1.25 -13.80 31.43
N ALA A 106 1.45 -13.28 32.65
CA ALA A 106 1.77 -11.88 32.89
C ALA A 106 3.22 -11.56 32.50
N ASP A 107 4.16 -12.41 32.91
CA ASP A 107 5.57 -12.36 32.55
C ASP A 107 5.78 -12.53 31.04
N ALA A 108 5.06 -13.48 30.44
CA ALA A 108 5.09 -13.71 29.00
C ALA A 108 4.62 -12.47 28.22
N TRP A 109 3.57 -11.80 28.72
CA TRP A 109 3.04 -10.57 28.14
C TRP A 109 3.99 -9.38 28.36
N ALA A 110 4.55 -9.23 29.55
CA ALA A 110 5.51 -8.17 29.85
C ALA A 110 6.77 -8.29 28.97
N LEU A 111 7.27 -9.51 28.77
CA LEU A 111 8.38 -9.78 27.87
C LEU A 111 8.05 -9.41 26.42
N PHE A 112 6.87 -9.82 25.95
CA PHE A 112 6.38 -9.46 24.63
C PHE A 112 6.30 -7.94 24.41
N GLN A 113 5.76 -7.19 25.38
CA GLN A 113 5.70 -5.72 25.30
C GLN A 113 7.09 -5.09 25.25
N SER A 114 8.04 -5.58 26.05
CA SER A 114 9.42 -5.10 26.01
C SER A 114 10.08 -5.31 24.65
N ILE A 115 9.85 -6.48 24.04
CA ILE A 115 10.40 -6.82 22.72
C ILE A 115 9.78 -5.98 21.62
N ARG A 116 8.48 -5.77 21.67
CA ARG A 116 7.76 -4.89 20.74
C ARG A 116 8.32 -3.47 20.79
N GLN A 117 8.62 -2.94 21.98
CA GLN A 117 9.26 -1.64 22.13
C GLN A 117 10.68 -1.62 21.55
N LYS A 118 11.48 -2.67 21.77
CA LYS A 118 12.83 -2.80 21.21
C LYS A 118 12.84 -2.83 19.68
N LEU A 119 11.88 -3.53 19.07
CA LEU A 119 11.81 -3.71 17.61
C LEU A 119 11.05 -2.58 16.90
N SER A 120 10.28 -1.76 17.62
CA SER A 120 9.49 -0.66 17.04
C SER A 120 10.28 0.25 16.07
N PRO A 121 11.51 0.74 16.39
CA PRO A 121 12.28 1.56 15.44
C PRO A 121 12.65 0.82 14.15
N LEU A 122 12.88 -0.49 14.22
CA LEU A 122 13.18 -1.33 13.06
C LEU A 122 11.91 -1.60 12.24
N SER A 123 10.78 -1.82 12.90
CA SER A 123 9.48 -1.97 12.23
C SER A 123 9.07 -0.71 11.47
N PHE A 124 9.33 0.49 12.03
CA PHE A 124 9.13 1.74 11.30
C PHE A 124 10.04 1.84 10.06
N ALA A 125 11.32 1.49 10.19
CA ALA A 125 12.23 1.48 9.05
C ALA A 125 11.81 0.47 7.96
N ALA A 126 11.26 -0.68 8.37
CA ALA A 126 10.73 -1.70 7.46
C ALA A 126 9.51 -1.19 6.69
N GLN A 127 8.59 -0.52 7.38
CA GLN A 127 7.41 0.09 6.77
C GLN A 127 7.81 1.15 5.74
N GLU A 128 8.73 2.06 6.10
CA GLU A 128 9.25 3.07 5.17
C GLU A 128 9.92 2.45 3.93
N LEU A 129 10.68 1.36 4.10
CA LEU A 129 11.33 0.68 2.98
C LEU A 129 10.29 0.16 1.97
N ILE A 130 9.25 -0.52 2.46
CA ILE A 130 8.16 -1.06 1.62
C ILE A 130 7.40 0.09 0.94
N GLU A 131 7.07 1.15 1.67
CA GLU A 131 6.35 2.30 1.09
C GLU A 131 7.15 3.00 -0.01
N ILE A 132 8.46 3.18 0.18
CA ILE A 132 9.31 3.79 -0.85
C ILE A 132 9.44 2.84 -2.05
N GLN A 133 9.54 1.53 -1.83
CA GLN A 133 9.56 0.55 -2.93
C GLN A 133 8.25 0.57 -3.71
N GLN A 134 7.10 0.57 -3.02
CA GLN A 134 5.79 0.69 -3.66
C GLN A 134 5.68 1.99 -4.44
N LYS A 135 6.10 3.13 -3.88
CA LYS A 135 6.12 4.41 -4.59
C LYS A 135 7.01 4.40 -5.84
N LYS A 136 8.11 3.64 -5.84
CA LYS A 136 8.96 3.47 -7.03
C LYS A 136 8.39 2.50 -8.06
N MET A 137 7.58 1.53 -7.64
CA MET A 137 6.92 0.57 -8.52
C MET A 137 5.58 1.08 -9.06
N LEU A 138 4.97 2.06 -8.38
CA LEU A 138 3.86 2.81 -8.94
C LEU A 138 4.37 3.52 -10.21
N PRO A 139 3.66 3.40 -11.35
CA PRO A 139 4.01 4.18 -12.52
C PRO A 139 4.05 5.65 -12.13
N SER A 140 5.10 6.36 -12.53
CA SER A 140 5.18 7.81 -12.37
C SER A 140 3.85 8.43 -12.83
N ALA A 141 3.36 9.43 -12.11
CA ALA A 141 2.05 10.07 -12.30
C ALA A 141 1.87 10.83 -13.64
N SER A 142 2.47 10.33 -14.73
CA SER A 142 2.29 10.79 -16.11
C SER A 142 2.13 9.62 -17.07
N SER A 143 1.46 8.53 -16.69
CA SER A 143 0.91 7.63 -17.70
C SER A 143 -0.40 8.23 -18.21
N LYS A 144 -0.27 9.31 -19.00
CA LYS A 144 -1.39 9.87 -19.78
C LYS A 144 -2.14 8.71 -20.43
N ILE A 145 -3.46 8.72 -20.35
CA ILE A 145 -4.28 7.70 -21.00
C ILE A 145 -3.92 7.67 -22.49
N THR A 146 -3.39 6.53 -22.94
CA THR A 146 -3.09 6.33 -24.36
C THR A 146 -4.40 6.20 -25.15
N ARG A 147 -4.38 6.53 -26.45
CA ARG A 147 -5.55 6.34 -27.33
C ARG A 147 -6.14 4.92 -27.22
N ASN A 148 -5.29 3.90 -27.15
CA ASN A 148 -5.75 2.51 -27.00
C ASN A 148 -6.43 2.28 -25.65
N ALA A 149 -5.85 2.77 -24.55
CA ALA A 149 -6.45 2.65 -23.23
C ALA A 149 -7.79 3.40 -23.14
N ALA A 150 -7.90 4.57 -23.77
CA ALA A 150 -9.15 5.33 -23.87
C ALA A 150 -10.25 4.55 -24.60
N LYS A 151 -9.93 3.93 -25.74
CA LYS A 151 -10.86 3.07 -26.49
C LYS A 151 -11.34 1.90 -25.65
N THR A 152 -10.39 1.16 -25.07
CA THR A 152 -10.70 -0.01 -24.23
C THR A 152 -11.57 0.37 -23.03
N ALA A 153 -11.30 1.51 -22.37
CA ALA A 153 -12.11 1.96 -21.25
C ALA A 153 -13.58 2.24 -21.64
N LEU A 154 -13.81 2.78 -22.84
CA LEU A 154 -15.16 3.02 -23.35
C LEU A 154 -15.86 1.71 -23.78
N GLU A 155 -15.14 0.83 -24.48
CA GLU A 155 -15.65 -0.49 -24.91
C GLU A 155 -16.05 -1.37 -23.73
N LEU A 156 -15.26 -1.34 -22.64
CA LEU A 156 -15.53 -2.08 -21.41
C LEU A 156 -16.54 -1.41 -20.47
N GLY A 157 -17.13 -0.26 -20.87
CA GLY A 157 -18.13 0.43 -20.06
C GLY A 157 -17.58 1.03 -18.75
N MET A 158 -16.26 1.28 -18.67
CA MET A 158 -15.60 1.78 -17.46
C MET A 158 -15.87 3.26 -17.17
N TRP A 159 -16.60 3.95 -18.05
CA TRP A 159 -16.84 5.40 -18.00
C TRP A 159 -17.32 5.91 -16.63
N ASN A 160 -18.24 5.20 -15.99
CA ASN A 160 -18.79 5.59 -14.69
C ASN A 160 -17.83 5.39 -13.51
N LEU A 161 -16.78 4.59 -13.70
CA LEU A 161 -15.74 4.32 -12.70
C LEU A 161 -14.64 5.39 -12.73
N LEU A 162 -14.56 6.17 -13.82
CA LEU A 162 -13.58 7.24 -13.99
C LEU A 162 -14.01 8.50 -13.26
N ASN A 163 -13.04 9.17 -12.63
CA ASN A 163 -13.24 10.51 -12.07
C ASN A 163 -13.25 11.58 -13.20
N ARG A 164 -13.58 12.83 -12.85
CA ARG A 164 -13.72 13.92 -13.83
C ARG A 164 -12.45 14.17 -14.66
N GLU A 165 -11.28 14.13 -14.03
CA GLU A 165 -10.00 14.38 -14.71
C GLU A 165 -9.67 13.26 -15.68
N GLN A 166 -9.86 12.00 -15.27
CA GLN A 166 -9.67 10.82 -16.11
C GLN A 166 -10.64 10.80 -17.30
N ARG A 167 -11.91 11.19 -17.11
CA ARG A 167 -12.87 11.32 -18.21
C ARG A 167 -12.44 12.37 -19.23
N GLN A 168 -11.91 13.50 -18.77
CA GLN A 168 -11.34 14.50 -19.67
C GLN A 168 -10.14 13.95 -20.43
N GLU A 169 -9.23 13.24 -19.78
CA GLU A 169 -8.11 12.59 -20.44
C GLU A 169 -8.55 11.59 -21.52
N VAL A 170 -9.56 10.76 -21.26
CA VAL A 170 -10.14 9.85 -22.26
C VAL A 170 -10.70 10.63 -23.46
N ILE A 171 -11.45 11.71 -23.23
CA ILE A 171 -12.05 12.52 -24.30
C ILE A 171 -10.98 13.18 -25.17
N PHE A 172 -9.90 13.69 -24.58
CA PHE A 172 -8.83 14.36 -25.33
C PHE A 172 -7.83 13.38 -25.96
N ALA A 173 -7.80 12.12 -25.51
CA ALA A 173 -6.98 11.05 -26.11
C ALA A 173 -7.58 10.48 -27.41
N LEU A 174 -8.86 10.74 -27.69
CA LEU A 174 -9.61 10.22 -28.83
C LEU A 174 -9.89 11.29 -29.89
N ASP A 175 -10.15 10.87 -31.12
CA ASP A 175 -10.71 11.75 -32.15
C ASP A 175 -12.23 11.86 -31.98
N TRP A 176 -12.84 12.98 -32.40
CA TRP A 176 -14.27 13.24 -32.17
C TRP A 176 -15.19 12.09 -32.60
N ASN A 177 -14.88 11.47 -33.74
CA ASN A 177 -15.65 10.37 -34.30
C ASN A 177 -15.55 9.07 -33.50
N GLU A 178 -14.51 8.91 -32.66
CA GLU A 178 -14.28 7.72 -31.83
C GLU A 178 -15.02 7.79 -30.50
N ILE A 179 -15.47 8.98 -30.10
CA ILE A 179 -16.19 9.20 -28.85
C ILE A 179 -17.65 8.81 -29.05
N PRO A 180 -18.25 7.94 -28.21
CA PRO A 180 -19.67 7.62 -28.32
C PRO A 180 -20.55 8.83 -27.96
N ARG A 181 -21.76 8.86 -28.53
CA ARG A 181 -22.69 10.00 -28.42
C ARG A 181 -22.97 10.47 -26.97
N PRO A 182 -23.17 9.59 -25.97
CA PRO A 182 -23.39 10.03 -24.59
C PRO A 182 -22.22 10.85 -24.03
N GLN A 183 -20.99 10.43 -24.33
CA GLN A 183 -19.77 11.10 -23.90
C GLN A 183 -19.52 12.41 -24.65
N ARG A 184 -19.93 12.51 -25.93
CA ARG A 184 -19.94 13.80 -26.66
C ARG A 184 -20.86 14.84 -26.01
N LEU A 185 -22.02 14.40 -25.52
CA LEU A 185 -22.95 15.28 -24.79
C LEU A 185 -22.35 15.71 -23.45
N GLU A 186 -21.72 14.80 -22.72
CA GLU A 186 -21.03 15.14 -21.47
C GLU A 186 -19.91 16.16 -21.70
N PHE A 187 -19.14 16.03 -22.78
CA PHE A 187 -18.17 17.04 -23.19
C PHE A 187 -18.83 18.41 -23.47
N PHE A 188 -19.96 18.44 -24.20
CA PHE A 188 -20.70 19.69 -24.42
C PHE A 188 -21.07 20.37 -23.09
N PHE A 189 -21.51 19.61 -22.08
CA PHE A 189 -21.83 20.16 -20.76
C PHE A 189 -20.62 20.73 -20.01
N TRP A 190 -19.41 20.31 -20.35
CA TRP A 190 -18.17 20.87 -19.76
C TRP A 190 -17.74 22.20 -20.39
N LEU A 191 -18.31 22.58 -21.53
CA LEU A 191 -17.98 23.84 -22.17
C LEU A 191 -18.48 25.04 -21.35
N PRO A 192 -17.78 26.20 -21.43
CA PRO A 192 -18.25 27.44 -20.82
C PRO A 192 -19.66 27.82 -21.28
N GLU A 193 -20.45 28.47 -20.41
CA GLU A 193 -21.83 28.88 -20.73
C GLU A 193 -21.92 29.77 -21.98
N SER A 194 -20.93 30.65 -22.20
CA SER A 194 -20.85 31.48 -23.41
C SER A 194 -20.77 30.64 -24.68
N THR A 195 -19.86 29.67 -24.71
CA THR A 195 -19.67 28.75 -25.85
C THR A 195 -20.90 27.86 -26.05
N LYS A 196 -21.53 27.38 -24.97
CA LYS A 196 -22.77 26.62 -25.07
C LYS A 196 -23.91 27.43 -25.67
N ALA A 197 -24.05 28.70 -25.27
CA ALA A 197 -25.07 29.59 -25.82
C ALA A 197 -24.88 29.83 -27.33
N GLU A 198 -23.64 30.06 -27.78
CA GLU A 198 -23.29 30.21 -29.19
C GLU A 198 -23.63 28.95 -30.01
N ILE A 199 -23.26 27.77 -29.49
CA ILE A 199 -23.58 26.50 -30.15
C ILE A 199 -25.10 26.28 -30.21
N LEU A 200 -25.83 26.50 -29.12
CA LEU A 200 -27.28 26.28 -29.08
C LEU A 200 -28.06 27.24 -29.98
N ALA A 201 -27.53 28.43 -30.24
CA ALA A 201 -28.10 29.40 -31.18
C ALA A 201 -28.05 28.94 -32.65
N LEU A 202 -27.21 27.95 -32.98
CA LEU A 202 -27.14 27.38 -34.33
C LEU A 202 -28.41 26.59 -34.67
N ILE A 203 -28.87 26.75 -35.92
CA ILE A 203 -30.04 26.07 -36.45
C ILE A 203 -29.65 24.66 -36.91
N GLY A 204 -30.22 23.65 -36.26
CA GLY A 204 -30.10 22.24 -36.66
C GLY A 204 -29.03 21.46 -35.90
N ASN A 205 -29.30 20.16 -35.72
CA ASN A 205 -28.46 19.28 -34.92
C ASN A 205 -27.05 19.10 -35.51
N THR A 206 -26.94 19.02 -36.83
CA THR A 206 -25.65 18.86 -37.53
C THR A 206 -24.74 20.07 -37.33
N ALA A 207 -25.30 21.29 -37.40
CA ALA A 207 -24.53 22.51 -37.18
C ALA A 207 -24.01 22.59 -35.74
N ARG A 208 -24.85 22.20 -34.77
CA ARG A 208 -24.47 22.12 -33.35
C ARG A 208 -23.37 21.08 -33.10
N GLU A 209 -23.50 19.90 -33.69
CA GLU A 209 -22.48 18.85 -33.55
C GLU A 209 -21.14 19.25 -34.17
N ASN A 210 -21.16 19.90 -35.34
CA ASN A 210 -19.95 20.41 -35.98
C ASN A 210 -19.27 21.51 -35.14
N ALA A 211 -20.05 22.40 -34.53
CA ALA A 211 -19.52 23.44 -33.65
C ALA A 211 -18.91 22.85 -32.36
N THR A 212 -19.57 21.86 -31.74
CA THR A 212 -19.01 21.15 -30.59
C THR A 212 -17.73 20.37 -30.95
N CYS A 213 -17.69 19.76 -32.14
CA CYS A 213 -16.50 19.10 -32.68
C CYS A 213 -15.33 20.09 -32.85
N ALA A 214 -15.59 21.26 -33.43
CA ALA A 214 -14.57 22.30 -33.60
C ALA A 214 -13.97 22.75 -32.25
N GLU A 215 -14.82 22.89 -31.21
CA GLU A 215 -14.35 23.20 -29.85
C GLU A 215 -13.53 22.07 -29.22
N HIS A 216 -13.89 20.81 -29.45
CA HIS A 216 -13.09 19.66 -29.01
C HIS A 216 -11.69 19.68 -29.62
N GLU A 217 -11.59 19.84 -30.94
CA GLU A 217 -10.29 19.89 -31.64
C GLU A 217 -9.45 21.10 -31.22
N ARG A 218 -10.09 22.26 -30.99
CA ARG A 218 -9.43 23.46 -30.47
C ARG A 218 -8.82 23.22 -29.09
N LEU A 219 -9.59 22.64 -28.17
CA LEU A 219 -9.14 22.35 -26.79
C LEU A 219 -8.08 21.24 -26.75
N LYS A 220 -8.23 20.22 -27.59
CA LYS A 220 -7.23 19.14 -27.77
C LYS A 220 -5.90 19.70 -28.25
N SER A 221 -5.92 20.55 -29.28
CA SER A 221 -4.74 21.21 -29.83
C SER A 221 -4.08 22.14 -28.80
N ALA A 222 -4.88 22.93 -28.07
CA ALA A 222 -4.37 23.82 -27.02
C ALA A 222 -3.71 23.06 -25.87
N ARG A 223 -4.23 21.88 -25.51
CA ARG A 223 -3.58 20.97 -24.53
C ARG A 223 -2.25 20.45 -25.06
N GLN A 224 -2.21 19.96 -26.29
CA GLN A 224 -0.98 19.44 -26.90
C GLN A 224 0.11 20.53 -27.02
N GLN A 225 -0.25 21.77 -27.34
CA GLN A 225 0.69 22.90 -27.42
C GLN A 225 1.24 23.32 -26.05
N LYS A 226 0.40 23.36 -25.01
CA LYS A 226 0.86 23.61 -23.63
C LYS A 226 1.82 22.54 -23.14
N GLU A 227 1.64 21.31 -23.60
CA GLU A 227 2.50 20.17 -23.26
C GLU A 227 3.80 20.14 -24.06
N ALA A 228 3.81 20.70 -25.27
CA ALA A 228 5.01 20.86 -26.11
C ALA A 228 5.91 22.05 -25.70
N GLY A 229 5.48 22.87 -24.73
CA GLY A 229 6.25 24.02 -24.23
C GLY A 229 6.28 25.23 -25.17
N THR A 230 5.41 25.28 -26.19
CA THR A 230 5.39 26.39 -27.16
C THR A 230 4.53 27.55 -26.63
N PRO A 231 5.04 28.80 -26.57
CA PRO A 231 4.26 29.94 -26.08
C PRO A 231 3.06 30.23 -27.00
N ILE A 232 1.91 30.51 -26.39
CA ILE A 232 0.72 30.98 -27.10
C ILE A 232 0.92 32.48 -27.37
N GLU A 233 1.21 32.86 -28.60
CA GLU A 233 1.02 34.25 -29.04
C GLU A 233 -0.49 34.49 -29.20
N PRO A 234 -1.09 35.43 -28.46
CA PRO A 234 -2.48 35.82 -28.71
C PRO A 234 -2.54 36.56 -30.04
N GLN A 235 -3.20 35.97 -31.04
CA GLN A 235 -3.62 36.71 -32.23
C GLN A 235 -4.71 37.70 -31.81
N ILE A 236 -4.28 38.93 -31.54
CA ILE A 236 -5.16 40.09 -31.42
C ILE A 236 -5.65 40.39 -32.85
N HIS A 237 -6.90 40.02 -33.13
CA HIS A 237 -7.61 40.52 -34.29
C HIS A 237 -7.77 42.04 -34.14
N HIS A 238 -6.91 42.81 -34.81
CA HIS A 238 -7.18 44.22 -35.04
C HIS A 238 -8.34 44.36 -36.04
N PRO A 239 -9.39 45.15 -35.73
CA PRO A 239 -10.42 45.46 -36.70
C PRO A 239 -9.82 46.33 -37.80
N ALA A 240 -9.98 45.90 -39.05
CA ALA A 240 -9.65 46.70 -40.22
C ALA A 240 -10.47 48.00 -40.19
N LYS A 241 -9.78 49.14 -40.10
CA LYS A 241 -10.35 50.45 -40.40
C LYS A 241 -10.46 50.57 -41.92
N SER A 242 -11.68 50.73 -42.43
CA SER A 242 -11.95 51.26 -43.76
C SER A 242 -11.41 52.68 -43.88
N PRO A 243 -10.90 53.05 -45.06
CA PRO A 243 -11.59 54.04 -45.89
C PRO A 243 -12.00 53.47 -47.25
#